data_AF-A0A9Q3JDC1-F1
#
_entry.id   AF-A0A9Q3JDC1-F1
#
_cell.length_a   1.000
_cell.length_b   1.000
_cell.length_c   1.000
_cell.angle_alpha   90.00
_cell.angle_beta   90.00
_cell.angle_gamma   90.00
#
_symmetry.space_group_name_H-M   'P 1'
#
loop_
_entity.id
_entity.type
_entity.pdbx_description
1 polymer ?
#
loop_
_entity_poly.entity_id
_entity_poly.type
_entity_poly.pdbx_seq_one_letter_code
_entity_poly.pdbx_strand_id
1 'polypeptide(L)'
;MVKDDLPTGFENTKDALYTHIKLLWGMIKKEAIPTIPNPTQLSIFSQLFSNPEQVESAITNDAPPLVPLDTIETLRGLQGQRTKVGKHFLNLSNFLIWYMQVSLSKLGIIRWAPNVFEQPDSLYNEACRISALKTFRQLANFHKEEKEKGATQKKRERGLLQKGRERLQDIRYKFAVSNDFPKRYQQILKTTQAYSDEEYCSNRKAHVAQRLPFQSQEANIFMCKLDKKIKDSNNVEGTISNQRQRLRLKDPPITSFPKSPKGLPIDFYNTMWFNSKLPAQRRNLADIVSVAFVKDPRESLEFKDDSEKLGDRSFTHKNWDRATKKYNLDFLSMQETDSDDESSNEESDYGESIDIESSAQEDNDEDKIERGKSRLKKQKVKKECQAMKLNLTAMLWKLIPLGK
;
A
#
# COMPACT_ATOMS: atom_id res chain seq x y z
N MET A 1 20.51 -4.74 15.31
CA MET A 1 19.28 -4.10 14.79
C MET A 1 18.46 -3.67 16.00
N VAL A 2 18.17 -2.37 16.09
CA VAL A 2 17.38 -1.78 17.17
C VAL A 2 15.92 -2.20 16.96
N LYS A 3 15.23 -2.62 18.02
CA LYS A 3 13.86 -3.15 17.97
C LYS A 3 12.82 -2.12 17.50
N ASP A 4 13.18 -0.84 17.46
CA ASP A 4 12.25 0.28 17.35
C ASP A 4 11.75 0.56 15.92
N ASP A 5 12.27 -0.12 14.90
CA ASP A 5 11.87 0.05 13.49
C ASP A 5 10.86 -1.00 12.97
N LEU A 6 10.38 -1.91 13.83
CA LEU A 6 9.52 -3.01 13.41
C LEU A 6 8.02 -2.63 13.53
N PRO A 7 7.21 -2.89 12.49
CA PRO A 7 5.79 -2.56 12.52
C PRO A 7 5.03 -3.39 13.56
N THR A 8 3.96 -2.81 14.10
CA THR A 8 3.04 -3.47 15.05
C THR A 8 2.58 -4.82 14.50
N GLY A 9 2.66 -5.89 15.30
CA GLY A 9 2.28 -7.25 14.88
C GLY A 9 3.36 -8.05 14.12
N PHE A 10 4.58 -7.51 13.98
CA PHE A 10 5.71 -8.22 13.36
C PHE A 10 5.98 -9.59 13.99
N GLU A 11 5.92 -9.68 15.33
CA GLU A 11 6.21 -10.91 16.08
C GLU A 11 5.24 -12.05 15.69
N ASN A 12 3.95 -11.75 15.54
CA ASN A 12 2.95 -12.75 15.12
C ASN A 12 3.22 -13.27 13.70
N THR A 13 3.58 -12.36 12.78
CA THR A 13 3.89 -12.73 11.39
C THR A 13 5.17 -13.56 11.33
N LYS A 14 6.16 -13.20 12.14
CA LYS A 14 7.42 -13.93 12.28
C LYS A 14 7.17 -15.35 12.76
N ASP A 15 6.37 -15.53 13.81
CA ASP A 15 6.05 -16.86 14.37
C ASP A 15 5.25 -17.73 13.41
N ALA A 16 4.32 -17.13 12.65
CA ALA A 16 3.60 -17.81 11.58
C ALA A 16 4.54 -18.29 10.47
N LEU A 17 5.49 -17.45 10.05
CA LEU A 17 6.49 -17.81 9.05
C LEU A 17 7.42 -18.91 9.55
N TYR A 18 7.84 -18.88 10.81
CA TYR A 18 8.62 -19.97 11.42
C TYR A 18 7.87 -21.30 11.41
N THR A 19 6.58 -21.26 11.72
CA THR A 19 5.73 -22.46 11.69
C THR A 19 5.62 -23.01 10.28
N HIS A 20 5.50 -22.15 9.27
CA HIS A 20 5.50 -22.52 7.86
C HIS A 20 6.84 -23.12 7.39
N ILE A 21 7.97 -22.55 7.81
CA ILE A 21 9.30 -23.11 7.50
C ILE A 21 9.46 -24.50 8.13
N LYS A 22 9.07 -24.67 9.40
CA LYS A 22 9.11 -25.99 10.07
C LYS A 22 8.23 -27.01 9.36
N LEU A 23 7.05 -26.59 8.90
CA LEU A 23 6.15 -27.43 8.12
C LEU A 23 6.84 -27.90 6.81
N LEU A 24 7.41 -26.98 6.02
CA LEU A 24 8.11 -27.31 4.78
C LEU A 24 9.31 -28.24 5.02
N TRP A 25 10.03 -28.03 6.11
CA TRP A 25 11.17 -28.87 6.50
C TRP A 25 10.77 -30.23 7.09
N GLY A 26 9.48 -30.53 7.20
CA GLY A 26 8.98 -31.78 7.77
C GLY A 26 9.14 -31.89 9.29
N MET A 27 9.42 -30.79 9.99
CA MET A 27 9.62 -30.72 11.44
C MET A 27 8.28 -30.70 12.21
N ILE A 28 7.44 -31.71 11.98
CA ILE A 28 6.11 -31.83 12.59
C ILE A 28 6.23 -32.28 14.06
N LYS A 29 7.19 -33.16 14.36
CA LYS A 29 7.43 -33.69 15.71
C LYS A 29 8.29 -32.72 16.55
N LYS A 30 8.05 -32.70 17.87
CA LYS A 30 8.66 -31.76 18.85
C LYS A 30 10.20 -31.81 18.91
N GLU A 31 10.80 -32.92 18.48
CA GLU A 31 12.25 -33.19 18.49
C GLU A 31 12.79 -33.55 17.10
N ALA A 32 12.06 -33.18 16.04
CA ALA A 32 12.53 -33.42 14.68
C ALA A 32 13.82 -32.64 14.41
N ILE A 33 14.85 -33.33 13.92
CA ILE A 33 16.13 -32.72 13.52
C ILE A 33 16.01 -32.24 12.07
N PRO A 34 16.48 -31.03 11.74
CA PRO A 34 16.54 -30.56 10.37
C PRO A 34 17.32 -31.54 9.48
N THR A 35 16.71 -31.97 8.37
CA THR A 35 17.41 -32.82 7.40
C THR A 35 18.27 -31.95 6.48
N ILE A 36 19.43 -32.48 6.09
CA ILE A 36 20.36 -31.87 5.13
C ILE A 36 19.87 -32.18 3.70
N PRO A 37 20.05 -31.28 2.72
CA PRO A 37 19.70 -31.56 1.33
C PRO A 37 20.48 -32.74 0.75
N ASN A 38 19.82 -33.52 -0.12
CA ASN A 38 20.45 -34.63 -0.83
C ASN A 38 21.52 -34.11 -1.81
N PRO A 39 22.78 -34.61 -1.77
CA PRO A 39 23.84 -34.20 -2.70
C PRO A 39 23.45 -34.31 -4.18
N THR A 40 22.70 -35.34 -4.55
CA THR A 40 22.22 -35.53 -5.93
C THR A 40 21.26 -34.42 -6.34
N GLN A 41 20.36 -34.00 -5.43
CA GLN A 41 19.45 -32.88 -5.68
C GLN A 41 20.21 -31.57 -5.86
N LEU A 42 21.24 -31.32 -5.04
CA LEU A 42 22.08 -30.12 -5.16
C LEU A 42 22.80 -30.09 -6.52
N SER A 43 23.34 -31.22 -6.96
CA SER A 43 24.00 -31.32 -8.27
C SER A 43 23.04 -31.09 -9.43
N ILE A 44 21.81 -31.60 -9.35
CA ILE A 44 20.79 -31.36 -10.38
C ILE A 44 20.38 -29.88 -10.37
N PHE A 45 20.15 -29.31 -9.18
CA PHE A 45 19.74 -27.92 -9.03
C PHE A 45 20.79 -26.94 -9.57
N SER A 46 22.08 -27.17 -9.30
CA SER A 46 23.17 -26.30 -9.78
C SER A 46 23.35 -26.32 -11.30
N GLN A 47 22.91 -27.39 -11.97
CA GLN A 47 22.87 -27.46 -13.44
C GLN A 47 21.66 -26.72 -14.04
N LEU A 48 20.56 -26.61 -13.29
CA LEU A 48 19.29 -26.02 -13.77
C LEU A 48 19.24 -24.50 -13.64
N PHE A 49 19.86 -23.95 -12.59
CA PHE A 49 19.79 -22.53 -12.28
C PHE A 49 21.18 -21.92 -12.10
N SER A 50 21.39 -20.73 -12.64
CA SER A 50 22.64 -19.97 -12.50
C SER A 50 22.47 -18.70 -11.67
N ASN A 51 21.24 -18.21 -11.50
CA ASN A 51 20.97 -17.00 -10.71
C ASN A 51 19.56 -17.00 -10.06
N PRO A 52 19.34 -16.17 -9.03
CA PRO A 52 18.06 -16.12 -8.31
C PRO A 52 16.86 -15.64 -9.15
N GLU A 53 17.08 -14.86 -10.22
CA GLU A 53 16.00 -14.36 -11.07
C GLU A 53 15.38 -15.49 -11.90
N GLN A 54 16.19 -16.45 -12.36
CA GLN A 54 15.72 -17.66 -13.01
C GLN A 54 14.86 -18.52 -12.07
N VAL A 55 15.27 -18.63 -10.80
CA VAL A 55 14.50 -19.32 -9.76
C VAL A 55 13.14 -18.64 -9.54
N GLU A 56 13.13 -17.31 -9.39
CA GLU A 56 11.88 -16.55 -9.21
C GLU A 56 10.95 -16.66 -10.42
N SER A 57 11.52 -16.62 -11.63
CA SER A 57 10.81 -16.83 -12.90
C SER A 57 10.18 -18.22 -12.99
N ALA A 58 10.91 -19.28 -12.63
CA ALA A 58 10.43 -20.66 -12.71
C ALA A 58 9.18 -20.90 -11.86
N ILE A 59 9.11 -20.33 -10.64
CA ILE A 59 7.92 -20.50 -9.80
C ILE A 59 6.77 -19.58 -10.26
N THR A 60 7.08 -18.42 -10.86
CA THR A 60 6.09 -17.34 -11.13
C THR A 60 5.41 -17.47 -12.47
N ASN A 61 6.12 -17.96 -13.47
CA ASN A 61 5.54 -18.22 -14.77
C ASN A 61 4.85 -19.59 -14.78
N ASP A 62 4.05 -19.84 -15.81
CA ASP A 62 3.48 -21.16 -16.13
C ASP A 62 4.56 -22.11 -16.66
N ALA A 63 5.75 -22.06 -16.06
CA ALA A 63 6.83 -22.99 -16.34
C ALA A 63 6.39 -24.40 -15.95
N PRO A 64 6.72 -25.40 -16.78
CA PRO A 64 6.40 -26.78 -16.47
C PRO A 64 7.18 -27.25 -15.23
N PRO A 65 6.60 -28.17 -14.44
CA PRO A 65 7.32 -28.99 -13.47
C PRO A 65 8.66 -29.51 -13.99
N LEU A 66 9.76 -29.31 -13.23
CA LEU A 66 11.07 -29.87 -13.56
C LEU A 66 11.20 -31.33 -13.10
N VAL A 67 10.49 -31.68 -12.02
CA VAL A 67 10.36 -33.06 -11.53
C VAL A 67 8.89 -33.43 -11.37
N PRO A 68 8.49 -34.69 -11.60
CA PRO A 68 7.12 -35.15 -11.39
C PRO A 68 6.62 -34.93 -9.94
N LEU A 69 5.34 -34.62 -9.77
CA LEU A 69 4.78 -34.25 -8.46
C LEU A 69 4.83 -35.38 -7.43
N ASP A 70 4.64 -36.62 -7.89
CA ASP A 70 4.72 -37.84 -7.09
C ASP A 70 6.13 -38.08 -6.51
N THR A 71 7.17 -37.55 -7.15
CA THR A 71 8.54 -37.60 -6.62
C THR A 71 8.72 -36.70 -5.40
N ILE A 72 7.87 -35.68 -5.19
CA ILE A 72 8.01 -34.75 -4.07
C ILE A 72 7.75 -35.45 -2.74
N GLU A 73 8.72 -35.37 -1.84
CA GLU A 73 8.65 -35.94 -0.49
C GLU A 73 8.15 -34.92 0.53
N THR A 74 8.38 -33.64 0.25
CA THR A 74 7.93 -32.54 1.10
C THR A 74 6.40 -32.57 1.25
N LEU A 75 5.91 -32.59 2.49
CA LEU A 75 4.48 -32.70 2.83
C LEU A 75 3.80 -33.99 2.35
N ARG A 76 4.56 -35.01 1.92
CA ARG A 76 4.00 -36.30 1.50
C ARG A 76 3.29 -36.96 2.69
N GLY A 77 2.06 -37.42 2.46
CA GLY A 77 1.22 -38.04 3.49
C GLY A 77 0.41 -37.06 4.35
N LEU A 78 0.59 -35.75 4.18
CA LEU A 78 -0.36 -34.78 4.73
C LEU A 78 -1.60 -34.73 3.82
N GLN A 79 -2.76 -35.08 4.38
CA GLN A 79 -4.05 -34.98 3.69
C GLN A 79 -5.01 -34.20 4.57
N GLY A 80 -5.38 -32.98 4.17
CA GLY A 80 -6.53 -32.21 4.66
C GLY A 80 -6.78 -32.11 6.17
N GLN A 81 -5.80 -32.45 7.02
CA GLN A 81 -5.97 -32.63 8.45
C GLN A 81 -5.32 -31.49 9.22
N ARG A 82 -5.90 -31.19 10.39
CA ARG A 82 -5.34 -30.28 11.38
C ARG A 82 -4.01 -30.85 11.89
N THR A 83 -2.90 -30.32 11.38
CA THR A 83 -1.55 -30.82 11.68
C THR A 83 -0.94 -30.00 12.81
N LYS A 84 -0.48 -30.66 13.87
CA LYS A 84 0.26 -30.00 14.95
C LYS A 84 1.72 -29.85 14.54
N VAL A 85 2.22 -28.62 14.49
CA VAL A 85 3.62 -28.29 14.22
C VAL A 85 4.18 -27.56 15.45
N GLY A 86 4.92 -28.28 16.28
CA GLY A 86 5.40 -27.77 17.57
C GLY A 86 4.24 -27.39 18.51
N LYS A 87 4.10 -26.08 18.80
CA LYS A 87 3.01 -25.54 19.64
C LYS A 87 1.77 -25.13 18.83
N HIS A 88 1.86 -25.03 17.51
CA HIS A 88 0.81 -24.49 16.66
C HIS A 88 0.02 -25.61 15.95
N PHE A 89 -1.23 -25.34 15.61
CA PHE A 89 -2.05 -26.20 14.76
C PHE A 89 -2.29 -25.49 13.43
N LEU A 90 -2.03 -26.19 12.33
CA LEU A 90 -2.29 -25.72 10.97
C LEU A 90 -3.41 -26.52 10.35
N ASN A 91 -4.45 -25.83 9.85
CA ASN A 91 -5.44 -26.46 8.99
C ASN A 91 -5.05 -26.19 7.53
N LEU A 92 -4.50 -27.21 6.87
CA LEU A 92 -4.00 -27.09 5.49
C LEU A 92 -4.98 -27.76 4.54
N SER A 93 -5.57 -26.98 3.63
CA SER A 93 -6.37 -27.55 2.56
C SER A 93 -5.49 -28.37 1.60
N ASN A 94 -6.06 -29.41 0.99
CA ASN A 94 -5.36 -30.20 -0.02
C ASN A 94 -4.83 -29.34 -1.18
N PHE A 95 -5.55 -28.26 -1.51
CA PHE A 95 -5.12 -27.29 -2.51
C PHE A 95 -3.80 -26.60 -2.14
N LEU A 96 -3.63 -26.22 -0.88
CA LEU A 96 -2.39 -25.57 -0.40
C LEU A 96 -1.22 -26.54 -0.38
N ILE A 97 -1.45 -27.79 0.04
CA ILE A 97 -0.44 -28.85 0.00
C ILE A 97 0.02 -29.08 -1.44
N TRP A 98 -0.94 -29.25 -2.35
CA TRP A 98 -0.67 -29.39 -3.78
C TRP A 98 0.09 -28.18 -4.35
N TYR A 99 -0.32 -26.95 -4.03
CA TYR A 99 0.37 -25.73 -4.48
C TYR A 99 1.83 -25.67 -4.01
N MET A 100 2.08 -26.05 -2.75
CA MET A 100 3.44 -26.13 -2.21
C MET A 100 4.27 -27.18 -2.95
N GLN A 101 3.74 -28.38 -3.13
CA GLN A 101 4.43 -29.46 -3.85
C GLN A 101 4.71 -29.10 -5.31
N VAL A 102 3.76 -28.48 -6.02
CA VAL A 102 3.96 -27.98 -7.39
C VAL A 102 5.04 -26.90 -7.43
N SER A 103 5.06 -25.98 -6.46
CA SER A 103 6.09 -24.95 -6.37
C SER A 103 7.49 -25.53 -6.22
N LEU A 104 7.64 -26.62 -5.45
CA LEU A 104 8.90 -27.34 -5.27
C LEU A 104 9.28 -28.16 -6.50
N SER A 105 8.30 -28.78 -7.14
CA SER A 105 8.45 -29.52 -8.39
C SER A 105 8.94 -28.63 -9.54
N LYS A 106 8.47 -27.38 -9.64
CA LYS A 106 9.00 -26.37 -10.58
C LYS A 106 10.46 -25.97 -10.31
N LEU A 107 10.97 -26.23 -9.10
CA LEU A 107 12.36 -25.97 -8.74
C LEU A 107 13.25 -27.22 -8.78
N GLY A 108 12.68 -28.40 -9.03
CA GLY A 108 13.43 -29.66 -8.91
C GLY A 108 13.78 -30.03 -7.45
N ILE A 109 13.08 -29.46 -6.47
CA ILE A 109 13.34 -29.70 -5.04
C ILE A 109 12.42 -30.83 -4.57
N ILE A 110 12.95 -32.04 -4.52
CA ILE A 110 12.26 -33.26 -4.05
C ILE A 110 11.94 -33.16 -2.56
N ARG A 111 12.96 -32.81 -1.76
CA ARG A 111 12.85 -32.58 -0.32
C ARG A 111 13.33 -31.16 0.01
N TRP A 112 12.45 -30.35 0.60
CA TRP A 112 12.77 -28.99 1.00
C TRP A 112 13.65 -29.03 2.25
N ALA A 113 14.90 -28.64 2.10
CA ALA A 113 15.91 -28.70 3.13
C ALA A 113 17.02 -27.70 2.82
N PRO A 114 17.00 -26.48 3.40
CA PRO A 114 18.10 -25.52 3.26
C PRO A 114 19.45 -26.13 3.61
N ASN A 115 20.49 -25.78 2.85
CA ASN A 115 21.86 -26.20 3.13
C ASN A 115 22.45 -25.32 4.25
N VAL A 116 22.45 -25.83 5.47
CA VAL A 116 22.99 -25.13 6.65
C VAL A 116 24.52 -25.00 6.65
N PHE A 117 25.22 -25.75 5.81
CA PHE A 117 26.69 -25.69 5.68
C PHE A 117 27.15 -24.66 4.65
N GLU A 118 26.24 -24.16 3.80
CA GLU A 118 26.53 -23.15 2.81
C GLU A 118 26.17 -21.74 3.30
N GLN A 119 26.66 -20.75 2.57
CA GLN A 119 26.28 -19.38 2.84
C GLN A 119 24.77 -19.18 2.62
N PRO A 120 24.13 -18.28 3.39
CA PRO A 120 22.68 -18.06 3.34
C PRO A 120 22.18 -17.51 2.00
N ASP A 121 23.07 -16.83 1.27
CA ASP A 121 22.87 -16.29 -0.07
C ASP A 121 23.35 -17.23 -1.18
N SER A 122 23.72 -18.47 -0.85
CA SER A 122 23.94 -19.50 -1.87
C SER A 122 22.67 -19.70 -2.70
N LEU A 123 22.84 -20.03 -3.99
CA LEU A 123 21.72 -20.06 -4.93
C LEU A 123 20.61 -21.02 -4.50
N TYR A 124 20.99 -22.17 -3.94
CA TYR A 124 20.05 -23.16 -3.43
C TYR A 124 19.31 -22.69 -2.16
N ASN A 125 20.02 -22.04 -1.24
CA ASN A 125 19.40 -21.44 -0.05
C ASN A 125 18.46 -20.28 -0.41
N GLU A 126 18.82 -19.48 -1.42
CA GLU A 126 17.96 -18.43 -1.96
C GLU A 126 16.70 -19.04 -2.61
N ALA A 127 16.81 -20.18 -3.31
CA ALA A 127 15.65 -20.89 -3.83
C ALA A 127 14.73 -21.46 -2.74
N CYS A 128 15.31 -22.00 -1.66
CA CYS A 128 14.56 -22.39 -0.47
C CYS A 128 13.84 -21.18 0.14
N ARG A 129 14.52 -20.02 0.24
CA ARG A 129 13.94 -18.77 0.74
C ARG A 129 12.79 -18.28 -0.14
N ILE A 130 12.98 -18.23 -1.46
CA ILE A 130 11.97 -17.78 -2.42
C ILE A 130 10.74 -18.69 -2.36
N SER A 131 10.93 -20.01 -2.38
CA SER A 131 9.83 -20.98 -2.30
C SER A 131 9.06 -20.88 -0.98
N ALA A 132 9.75 -20.77 0.16
CA ALA A 132 9.11 -20.62 1.47
C ALA A 132 8.28 -19.33 1.56
N LEU A 133 8.84 -18.19 1.14
CA LEU A 133 8.11 -16.91 1.17
C LEU A 133 6.92 -16.90 0.22
N LYS A 134 7.06 -17.51 -0.96
CA LYS A 134 5.99 -17.53 -1.96
C LYS A 134 4.82 -18.39 -1.50
N THR A 135 5.10 -19.59 -1.00
CA THR A 135 4.08 -20.49 -0.47
C THR A 135 3.41 -19.92 0.78
N PHE A 136 4.17 -19.26 1.67
CA PHE A 136 3.62 -18.56 2.82
C PHE A 136 2.66 -17.43 2.43
N ARG A 137 3.04 -16.60 1.44
CA ARG A 137 2.16 -15.55 0.91
C ARG A 137 0.90 -16.12 0.29
N GLN A 138 0.99 -17.25 -0.43
CA GLN A 138 -0.17 -17.91 -0.99
C GLN A 138 -1.11 -18.43 0.10
N LEU A 139 -0.57 -19.01 1.17
CA LEU A 139 -1.32 -19.46 2.35
C LEU A 139 -2.07 -18.30 3.01
N ALA A 140 -1.38 -17.17 3.24
CA ALA A 140 -2.00 -15.97 3.80
C ALA A 140 -3.12 -15.41 2.92
N ASN A 141 -2.92 -15.39 1.59
CA ASN A 141 -3.96 -14.95 0.65
C ASN A 141 -5.16 -15.90 0.64
N PHE A 142 -4.94 -17.22 0.70
CA PHE A 142 -6.00 -18.20 0.73
C PHE A 142 -6.89 -18.04 1.97
N HIS A 143 -6.31 -17.92 3.15
CA HIS A 143 -7.10 -17.68 4.37
C HIS A 143 -7.83 -16.33 4.34
N LYS A 144 -7.27 -15.32 3.68
CA LYS A 144 -7.99 -14.06 3.46
C LYS A 144 -9.20 -14.26 2.54
N GLU A 145 -9.04 -15.05 1.49
CA GLU A 145 -10.11 -15.39 0.53
C GLU A 145 -11.21 -16.26 1.16
N GLU A 146 -10.87 -17.14 2.10
CA GLU A 146 -11.85 -17.92 2.89
C GLU A 146 -12.70 -17.01 3.78
N LYS A 147 -12.09 -15.98 4.40
CA LYS A 147 -12.80 -15.02 5.25
C LYS A 147 -13.67 -14.06 4.43
N GLU A 148 -13.15 -13.58 3.30
CA GLU A 148 -13.85 -12.66 2.41
C GLU A 148 -13.65 -13.09 0.95
N LYS A 149 -14.66 -13.76 0.40
CA LYS A 149 -14.68 -14.15 -1.02
C LYS A 149 -14.53 -12.91 -1.91
N GLY A 150 -13.60 -12.97 -2.86
CA GLY A 150 -13.25 -11.91 -3.78
C GLY A 150 -12.26 -10.87 -3.22
N ALA A 151 -11.76 -11.01 -1.99
CA ALA A 151 -10.86 -10.01 -1.39
C ALA A 151 -9.58 -9.80 -2.20
N THR A 152 -9.03 -10.86 -2.80
CA THR A 152 -7.83 -10.77 -3.64
C THR A 152 -8.09 -9.96 -4.90
N GLN A 153 -9.24 -10.22 -5.55
CA GLN A 153 -9.67 -9.49 -6.74
C GLN A 153 -9.95 -8.02 -6.41
N LYS A 154 -10.74 -7.73 -5.36
CA LYS A 154 -11.02 -6.36 -4.90
C LYS A 154 -9.73 -5.59 -4.60
N LYS A 155 -8.74 -6.21 -3.93
CA LYS A 155 -7.43 -5.60 -3.65
C LYS A 155 -6.67 -5.26 -4.94
N ARG A 156 -6.69 -6.19 -5.92
CA ARG A 156 -6.05 -5.98 -7.22
C ARG A 156 -6.70 -4.84 -7.98
N GLU A 157 -8.03 -4.83 -8.07
CA GLU A 157 -8.81 -3.79 -8.75
C GLU A 157 -8.59 -2.42 -8.10
N ARG A 158 -8.69 -2.32 -6.77
CA ARG A 158 -8.39 -1.10 -6.03
C ARG A 158 -6.96 -0.60 -6.28
N GLY A 159 -5.99 -1.52 -6.37
CA GLY A 159 -4.61 -1.18 -6.72
C GLY A 159 -4.45 -0.61 -8.15
N LEU A 160 -5.25 -1.08 -9.11
CA LEU A 160 -5.27 -0.53 -10.46
C LEU A 160 -5.86 0.89 -10.48
N LEU A 161 -6.95 1.11 -9.75
CA LEU A 161 -7.57 2.44 -9.61
C LEU A 161 -6.60 3.42 -8.95
N GLN A 162 -5.91 3.00 -7.88
CA GLN A 162 -4.92 3.83 -7.19
C GLN A 162 -3.77 4.25 -8.13
N LYS A 163 -3.23 3.33 -8.93
CA LYS A 163 -2.22 3.65 -9.95
C LYS A 163 -2.74 4.63 -11.00
N GLY A 164 -4.02 4.53 -11.38
CA GLY A 164 -4.67 5.48 -12.26
C GLY A 164 -4.67 6.90 -11.68
N ARG A 165 -5.06 7.03 -10.42
CA ARG A 165 -5.05 8.32 -9.68
C ARG A 165 -3.66 8.93 -9.61
N GLU A 166 -2.65 8.12 -9.30
CA GLU A 166 -1.24 8.57 -9.24
C GLU A 166 -0.74 9.08 -10.60
N ARG A 167 -1.04 8.36 -11.69
CA ARG A 167 -0.67 8.81 -13.04
C ARG A 167 -1.33 10.13 -13.41
N LEU A 168 -2.62 10.26 -13.16
CA LEU A 168 -3.35 11.49 -13.45
C LEU A 168 -2.79 12.67 -12.63
N GLN A 169 -2.51 12.42 -11.35
CA GLN A 169 -1.90 13.38 -10.47
C GLN A 169 -0.52 13.82 -10.98
N ASP A 170 0.34 12.88 -11.38
CA ASP A 170 1.66 13.18 -11.93
C ASP A 170 1.59 14.02 -13.21
N ILE A 171 0.69 13.67 -14.13
CA ILE A 171 0.47 14.43 -15.38
C ILE A 171 0.09 15.88 -15.06
N ARG A 172 -0.93 16.07 -14.23
CA ARG A 172 -1.44 17.42 -13.91
C ARG A 172 -0.42 18.26 -13.14
N TYR A 173 0.28 17.64 -12.19
CA TYR A 173 1.30 18.33 -11.42
C TYR A 173 2.49 18.74 -12.29
N LYS A 174 2.98 17.85 -13.16
CA LYS A 174 4.05 18.18 -14.11
C LYS A 174 3.64 19.32 -15.02
N PHE A 175 2.44 19.27 -15.59
CA PHE A 175 1.92 20.35 -16.43
C PHE A 175 1.88 21.68 -15.67
N ALA A 176 1.41 21.70 -14.43
CA ALA A 176 1.35 22.91 -13.61
C ALA A 176 2.73 23.49 -13.28
N VAL A 177 3.72 22.64 -13.00
CA VAL A 177 5.10 23.06 -12.76
C VAL A 177 5.73 23.60 -14.04
N SER A 178 5.58 22.93 -15.17
CA SER A 178 6.12 23.37 -16.47
C SER A 178 5.50 24.66 -17.00
N ASN A 179 4.33 25.06 -16.49
CA ASN A 179 3.63 26.28 -16.86
C ASN A 179 3.61 27.33 -15.72
N ASP A 180 4.47 27.17 -14.70
CA ASP A 180 4.64 28.12 -13.59
C ASP A 180 3.34 28.53 -12.88
N PHE A 181 2.43 27.57 -12.67
CA PHE A 181 1.18 27.87 -11.98
C PHE A 181 1.42 28.30 -10.52
N PRO A 182 0.55 29.13 -9.93
CA PRO A 182 0.63 29.52 -8.53
C PRO A 182 0.81 28.34 -7.56
N LYS A 183 1.60 28.51 -6.50
CA LYS A 183 1.94 27.43 -5.55
C LYS A 183 0.69 26.86 -4.88
N ARG A 184 -0.32 27.70 -4.58
CA ARG A 184 -1.65 27.26 -4.12
C ARG A 184 -2.30 26.19 -5.01
N TYR A 185 -2.20 26.29 -6.33
CA TYR A 185 -2.70 25.26 -7.24
C TYR A 185 -1.78 24.05 -7.26
N GLN A 186 -0.46 24.25 -7.27
CA GLN A 186 0.50 23.14 -7.26
C GLN A 186 0.33 22.27 -6.01
N GLN A 187 0.02 22.83 -4.84
CA GLN A 187 -0.23 22.09 -3.59
C GLN A 187 -1.42 21.13 -3.71
N ILE A 188 -2.53 21.60 -4.29
CA ILE A 188 -3.71 20.77 -4.59
C ILE A 188 -3.31 19.66 -5.58
N LEU A 189 -2.63 20.03 -6.66
CA LEU A 189 -2.27 19.10 -7.74
C LEU A 189 -1.19 18.09 -7.32
N LYS A 190 -0.38 18.39 -6.30
CA LYS A 190 0.61 17.49 -5.70
C LYS A 190 -0.07 16.35 -4.92
N THR A 191 -1.31 16.51 -4.46
CA THR A 191 -1.91 15.61 -3.48
C THR A 191 -2.78 14.54 -4.16
N THR A 192 -2.38 13.27 -4.13
CA THR A 192 -3.13 12.16 -4.77
C THR A 192 -4.56 12.00 -4.24
N GLN A 193 -4.78 12.30 -2.96
CA GLN A 193 -6.11 12.25 -2.34
C GLN A 193 -7.08 13.31 -2.90
N ALA A 194 -6.59 14.33 -3.60
CA ALA A 194 -7.41 15.33 -4.29
C ALA A 194 -8.01 14.84 -5.63
N TYR A 195 -7.72 13.61 -6.03
CA TYR A 195 -8.11 13.01 -7.30
C TYR A 195 -9.10 11.86 -7.06
N SER A 196 -10.22 11.88 -7.78
CA SER A 196 -11.11 10.72 -7.87
C SER A 196 -10.50 9.63 -8.74
N ASP A 197 -10.92 8.40 -8.46
CA ASP A 197 -10.79 7.25 -9.34
C ASP A 197 -11.71 7.36 -10.56
N GLU A 198 -11.44 6.46 -11.50
CA GLU A 198 -12.13 6.34 -12.78
C GLU A 198 -12.58 4.90 -12.98
N GLU A 199 -13.86 4.72 -13.27
CA GLU A 199 -14.42 3.41 -13.55
C GLU A 199 -14.85 3.33 -15.01
N TYR A 200 -14.56 2.21 -15.67
CA TYR A 200 -14.96 2.02 -17.05
C TYR A 200 -16.47 1.74 -17.12
N CYS A 201 -17.20 2.56 -17.86
CA CYS A 201 -18.61 2.38 -18.10
C CYS A 201 -18.82 1.75 -19.48
N SER A 202 -19.15 0.45 -19.52
CA SER A 202 -19.39 -0.30 -20.76
C SER A 202 -20.46 0.34 -21.65
N ASN A 203 -21.54 0.85 -21.04
CA ASN A 203 -22.66 1.48 -21.76
C ASN A 203 -22.23 2.73 -22.54
N ARG A 204 -21.23 3.47 -22.03
CA ARG A 204 -20.74 4.71 -22.64
C ARG A 204 -19.37 4.54 -23.32
N LYS A 205 -18.83 3.31 -23.31
CA LYS A 205 -17.50 2.93 -23.82
C LYS A 205 -16.38 3.87 -23.35
N ALA A 206 -16.46 4.37 -22.12
CA ALA A 206 -15.53 5.38 -21.61
C ALA A 206 -15.37 5.33 -20.09
N HIS A 207 -14.31 5.95 -19.59
CA HIS A 207 -14.03 6.05 -18.17
C HIS A 207 -14.81 7.20 -17.55
N VAL A 208 -15.61 6.89 -16.52
CA VAL A 208 -16.39 7.87 -15.76
C VAL A 208 -15.58 8.31 -14.55
N ALA A 209 -15.35 9.61 -14.42
CA ALA A 209 -14.75 10.18 -13.23
C ALA A 209 -15.74 10.12 -12.06
N GLN A 210 -15.35 9.48 -10.97
CA GLN A 210 -16.18 9.37 -9.77
C GLN A 210 -16.19 10.70 -8.99
N ARG A 211 -17.18 10.88 -8.11
CA ARG A 211 -17.35 12.07 -7.28
C ARG A 211 -16.61 11.92 -5.95
N LEU A 212 -15.82 12.93 -5.60
CA LEU A 212 -15.28 13.09 -4.24
C LEU A 212 -16.34 13.79 -3.36
N PRO A 213 -16.86 13.16 -2.30
CA PRO A 213 -17.95 13.73 -1.49
C PRO A 213 -17.53 14.99 -0.73
N PHE A 214 -16.23 15.13 -0.46
CA PHE A 214 -15.64 16.24 0.28
C PHE A 214 -15.18 17.38 -0.61
N GLN A 215 -15.21 17.26 -1.93
CA GLN A 215 -14.65 18.26 -2.85
C GLN A 215 -15.69 19.36 -3.17
N SER A 216 -15.27 20.62 -3.15
CA SER A 216 -16.09 21.77 -3.53
C SER A 216 -16.44 21.76 -5.02
N GLN A 217 -17.50 22.47 -5.39
CA GLN A 217 -17.87 22.63 -6.80
C GLN A 217 -16.81 23.41 -7.57
N GLU A 218 -16.21 24.39 -6.90
CA GLU A 218 -15.12 25.22 -7.39
C GLU A 218 -13.89 24.39 -7.73
N ALA A 219 -13.48 23.49 -6.84
CA ALA A 219 -12.39 22.56 -7.08
C ALA A 219 -12.69 21.60 -8.24
N ASN A 220 -13.92 21.11 -8.35
CA ASN A 220 -14.33 20.26 -9.47
C ASN A 220 -14.24 21.00 -10.82
N ILE A 221 -14.74 22.24 -10.89
CA ILE A 221 -14.67 23.09 -12.09
C ILE A 221 -13.22 23.40 -12.45
N PHE A 222 -12.38 23.78 -11.47
CA PHE A 222 -10.96 23.99 -11.69
C PHE A 222 -10.28 22.75 -12.30
N MET A 223 -10.54 21.56 -11.75
CA MET A 223 -10.01 20.30 -12.29
C MET A 223 -10.53 20.02 -13.70
N CYS A 224 -11.79 20.38 -14.05
CA CYS A 224 -12.30 20.29 -15.42
C CYS A 224 -11.50 21.20 -16.36
N LYS A 225 -11.28 22.43 -15.93
CA LYS A 225 -10.64 23.45 -16.75
C LYS A 225 -9.17 23.12 -17.01
N LEU A 226 -8.49 22.59 -16.00
CA LEU A 226 -7.14 22.06 -16.13
C LEU A 226 -7.05 20.92 -17.16
N ASP A 227 -7.99 19.97 -17.13
CA ASP A 227 -8.02 18.88 -18.13
C ASP A 227 -8.21 19.42 -19.55
N LYS A 228 -9.06 20.43 -19.74
CA LYS A 228 -9.24 21.10 -21.03
C LYS A 228 -7.94 21.79 -21.47
N LYS A 229 -7.32 22.57 -20.59
CA LYS A 229 -6.07 23.28 -20.89
C LYS A 229 -4.92 22.33 -21.26
N ILE A 230 -4.81 21.19 -20.58
CA ILE A 230 -3.84 20.13 -20.92
C ILE A 230 -4.14 19.55 -22.31
N LYS A 231 -5.41 19.28 -22.61
CA LYS A 231 -5.83 18.76 -23.92
C LYS A 231 -5.49 19.74 -25.04
N ASP A 232 -5.79 21.02 -24.83
CA ASP A 232 -5.55 22.08 -25.82
C ASP A 232 -4.04 22.27 -26.06
N SER A 233 -3.20 22.25 -25.02
CA SER A 233 -1.73 22.29 -25.14
C SER A 233 -1.19 21.12 -25.96
N ASN A 234 -1.64 19.90 -25.67
CA ASN A 234 -1.20 18.71 -26.41
C ASN A 234 -1.58 18.78 -27.90
N ASN A 235 -2.77 19.32 -28.21
CA ASN A 235 -3.21 19.50 -29.60
C ASN A 235 -2.32 20.50 -30.35
N VAL A 236 -1.94 21.61 -29.70
CA VAL A 236 -1.05 22.63 -30.29
C VAL A 236 0.36 22.09 -30.51
N GLU A 237 0.89 21.33 -29.56
CA GLU A 237 2.23 20.72 -29.62
C GLU A 237 2.28 19.49 -30.56
N GLY A 238 1.17 19.10 -31.19
CA GLY A 238 1.09 17.91 -32.05
C GLY A 238 1.35 16.59 -31.31
N THR A 239 1.25 16.60 -29.97
CA THR A 239 1.51 15.41 -29.15
C THR A 239 0.26 14.55 -29.10
N ILE A 240 0.36 13.30 -29.57
CA ILE A 240 -0.71 12.31 -29.42
C ILE A 240 -0.88 11.99 -27.93
N SER A 241 -1.93 12.54 -27.33
CA SER A 241 -2.25 12.25 -25.94
C SER A 241 -2.87 10.86 -25.82
N ASN A 242 -2.10 9.91 -25.27
CA ASN A 242 -2.61 8.60 -24.85
C ASN A 242 -3.44 8.67 -23.55
N GLN A 243 -3.87 9.87 -23.13
CA GLN A 243 -4.72 10.02 -21.96
C GLN A 243 -6.10 9.46 -22.24
N ARG A 244 -6.60 8.65 -21.30
CA ARG A 244 -7.95 8.12 -21.36
C ARG A 244 -8.95 9.26 -21.33
N GLN A 245 -9.94 9.23 -22.22
CA GLN A 245 -11.02 10.19 -22.21
C GLN A 245 -11.87 9.98 -20.95
N ARG A 246 -11.94 11.01 -20.11
CA ARG A 246 -12.74 11.02 -18.87
C ARG A 246 -14.10 11.66 -19.14
N LEU A 247 -15.17 10.89 -18.95
CA LEU A 247 -16.53 11.40 -18.93
C LEU A 247 -16.87 11.90 -17.52
N ARG A 248 -17.41 13.11 -17.45
CA ARG A 248 -18.00 13.64 -16.21
C ARG A 248 -19.52 13.60 -16.35
N LEU A 249 -20.16 12.77 -15.53
CA LEU A 249 -21.61 12.67 -15.46
C LEU A 249 -22.17 13.76 -14.55
N LYS A 250 -23.45 14.09 -14.74
CA LYS A 250 -24.18 15.00 -13.84
C LYS A 250 -24.27 14.44 -12.42
N ASP A 251 -24.53 13.14 -12.33
CA ASP A 251 -24.61 12.38 -11.07
C ASP A 251 -23.63 11.19 -11.12
N PRO A 252 -22.32 11.41 -10.90
CA PRO A 252 -21.35 10.34 -10.91
C PRO A 252 -21.43 9.51 -9.62
N PRO A 253 -21.08 8.20 -9.68
CA PRO A 253 -20.93 7.38 -8.48
C PRO A 253 -19.87 7.96 -7.54
N ILE A 254 -19.99 7.64 -6.25
CA ILE A 254 -19.03 8.07 -5.22
C ILE A 254 -17.73 7.28 -5.37
N THR A 255 -16.61 7.96 -5.16
CA THR A 255 -15.26 7.36 -5.18
C THR A 255 -15.14 6.12 -4.29
N SER A 256 -14.39 5.11 -4.73
CA SER A 256 -13.95 4.02 -3.84
C SER A 256 -12.88 4.45 -2.81
N PHE A 257 -12.42 5.71 -2.89
CA PHE A 257 -11.41 6.31 -2.00
C PHE A 257 -11.99 7.50 -1.22
N PRO A 258 -12.78 7.26 -0.16
CA PRO A 258 -13.51 8.33 0.55
C PRO A 258 -12.62 9.22 1.44
N LYS A 259 -11.36 8.85 1.66
CA LYS A 259 -10.42 9.59 2.53
C LYS A 259 -10.06 10.93 1.92
N SER A 260 -10.38 12.01 2.63
CA SER A 260 -10.07 13.37 2.21
C SER A 260 -8.59 13.71 2.40
N PRO A 261 -8.00 14.57 1.55
CA PRO A 261 -6.69 15.15 1.80
C PRO A 261 -6.71 15.99 3.08
N LYS A 262 -5.56 16.11 3.74
CA LYS A 262 -5.35 17.02 4.88
C LYS A 262 -4.48 18.20 4.47
N GLY A 263 -4.76 19.39 4.98
CA GLY A 263 -3.95 20.58 4.77
C GLY A 263 -4.03 21.17 3.36
N LEU A 264 -5.14 20.95 2.64
CA LEU A 264 -5.43 21.73 1.44
C LEU A 264 -6.17 23.02 1.80
N PRO A 265 -6.12 24.06 0.94
CA PRO A 265 -6.85 25.30 1.13
C PRO A 265 -8.34 25.07 1.45
N ILE A 266 -8.91 25.87 2.34
CA ILE A 266 -10.26 25.65 2.88
C ILE A 266 -11.33 25.54 1.79
N ASP A 267 -11.20 26.33 0.72
CA ASP A 267 -12.12 26.39 -0.41
C ASP A 267 -12.02 25.18 -1.38
N PHE A 268 -11.10 24.25 -1.11
CA PHE A 268 -11.11 22.91 -1.72
C PHE A 268 -12.24 22.03 -1.21
N TYR A 269 -12.65 22.20 0.05
CA TYR A 269 -13.61 21.32 0.69
C TYR A 269 -15.04 21.76 0.43
N ASN A 270 -15.97 20.83 0.28
CA ASN A 270 -17.38 21.17 0.21
C ASN A 270 -17.84 21.73 1.57
N THR A 271 -18.50 22.88 1.56
CA THR A 271 -18.92 23.57 2.78
C THR A 271 -19.82 22.72 3.68
N MET A 272 -20.83 22.05 3.10
CA MET A 272 -21.75 21.20 3.88
C MET A 272 -20.99 20.02 4.48
N TRP A 273 -20.11 19.40 3.69
CA TRP A 273 -19.28 18.31 4.17
C TRP A 273 -18.31 18.75 5.28
N PHE A 274 -17.67 19.91 5.15
CA PHE A 274 -16.72 20.45 6.13
C PHE A 274 -17.44 20.81 7.44
N ASN A 275 -18.56 21.53 7.35
CA ASN A 275 -19.33 21.97 8.51
C ASN A 275 -19.98 20.79 9.26
N SER A 276 -20.18 19.64 8.60
CA SER A 276 -20.66 18.41 9.25
C SER A 276 -19.62 17.76 10.20
N LYS A 277 -18.37 18.22 10.20
CA LYS A 277 -17.29 17.65 11.03
C LYS A 277 -17.18 18.33 12.38
N LEU A 278 -16.70 17.56 13.36
CA LEU A 278 -16.43 18.09 14.71
C LEU A 278 -15.40 19.23 14.65
N PRO A 279 -15.48 20.23 15.55
CA PRO A 279 -14.53 21.35 15.62
C PRO A 279 -13.04 20.92 15.59
N ALA A 280 -12.68 19.92 16.41
CA ALA A 280 -11.31 19.38 16.46
C ALA A 280 -10.87 18.72 15.15
N GLN A 281 -11.80 18.10 14.42
CA GLN A 281 -11.51 17.51 13.10
C GLN A 281 -11.32 18.61 12.05
N ARG A 282 -12.15 19.66 12.07
CA ARG A 282 -12.05 20.80 11.14
C ARG A 282 -10.68 21.48 11.20
N ARG A 283 -10.14 21.73 12.41
CA ARG A 283 -8.79 22.28 12.61
C ARG A 283 -7.69 21.44 11.94
N ASN A 284 -7.81 20.13 12.00
CA ASN A 284 -6.80 19.20 11.49
C ASN A 284 -7.00 18.81 10.01
N LEU A 285 -8.14 19.17 9.42
CA LEU A 285 -8.53 18.76 8.08
C LEU A 285 -8.05 19.72 7.00
N ALA A 286 -8.37 21.00 7.12
CA ALA A 286 -8.10 22.00 6.10
C ALA A 286 -7.02 22.98 6.54
N ASP A 287 -6.33 23.55 5.56
CA ASP A 287 -5.57 24.77 5.76
C ASP A 287 -6.55 25.95 5.87
N ILE A 288 -6.74 26.41 7.11
CA ILE A 288 -7.61 27.51 7.48
C ILE A 288 -6.89 28.86 7.47
N VAL A 289 -5.74 28.97 6.78
CA VAL A 289 -5.06 30.25 6.54
C VAL A 289 -4.90 30.56 5.05
N SER A 290 -5.36 29.69 4.14
CA SER A 290 -5.23 29.89 2.70
C SER A 290 -6.50 29.55 1.91
N VAL A 291 -6.67 30.24 0.78
CA VAL A 291 -7.70 29.96 -0.25
C VAL A 291 -7.05 29.87 -1.63
N ALA A 292 -7.61 29.05 -2.52
CA ALA A 292 -7.03 28.74 -3.81
C ALA A 292 -7.76 29.33 -5.01
N PHE A 293 -9.10 29.38 -4.99
CA PHE A 293 -9.91 29.58 -6.18
C PHE A 293 -10.41 31.02 -6.34
N VAL A 294 -10.31 31.52 -7.58
CA VAL A 294 -10.91 32.79 -8.02
C VAL A 294 -12.44 32.77 -7.90
N LYS A 295 -13.08 33.93 -8.03
CA LYS A 295 -14.53 34.07 -7.87
C LYS A 295 -15.32 33.22 -8.86
N ASP A 296 -14.93 33.23 -10.13
CA ASP A 296 -15.43 32.27 -11.12
C ASP A 296 -14.31 31.27 -11.48
N PRO A 297 -14.38 30.02 -10.99
CA PRO A 297 -13.42 28.97 -11.33
C PRO A 297 -13.36 28.66 -12.83
N ARG A 298 -14.37 29.08 -13.61
CA ARG A 298 -14.35 28.98 -15.07
C ARG A 298 -13.38 29.96 -15.71
N GLU A 299 -12.88 30.95 -14.99
CA GLU A 299 -11.87 31.91 -15.43
C GLU A 299 -10.45 31.53 -14.97
N SER A 300 -10.30 30.56 -14.04
CA SER A 300 -9.00 30.08 -13.56
C SER A 300 -8.06 29.66 -14.70
N LEU A 301 -6.74 29.81 -14.53
CA LEU A 301 -5.72 29.44 -15.52
C LEU A 301 -5.74 30.26 -16.82
N GLU A 302 -6.65 31.23 -16.99
CA GLU A 302 -6.62 32.20 -18.09
C GLU A 302 -6.01 33.55 -17.66
N PHE A 303 -5.77 33.75 -16.36
CA PHE A 303 -5.24 35.00 -15.79
C PHE A 303 -6.06 36.25 -16.18
N LYS A 304 -7.35 36.06 -16.45
CA LYS A 304 -8.32 37.14 -16.70
C LYS A 304 -8.65 37.91 -15.44
N ASP A 305 -8.74 37.20 -14.31
CA ASP A 305 -8.87 37.81 -13.00
C ASP A 305 -7.49 38.30 -12.53
N ASP A 306 -7.34 39.61 -12.33
CA ASP A 306 -6.08 40.20 -11.86
C ASP A 306 -5.68 39.69 -10.47
N SER A 307 -6.62 39.19 -9.67
CA SER A 307 -6.28 38.53 -8.42
C SER A 307 -5.46 37.27 -8.65
N GLU A 308 -5.67 36.53 -9.75
CA GLU A 308 -4.96 35.27 -10.01
C GLU A 308 -3.44 35.48 -10.18
N LYS A 309 -3.03 36.67 -10.64
CA LYS A 309 -1.62 37.09 -10.79
C LYS A 309 -0.97 37.47 -9.46
N LEU A 310 -1.75 37.68 -8.40
CA LEU A 310 -1.23 38.01 -7.08
C LEU A 310 -0.49 36.81 -6.47
N GLY A 311 0.53 37.12 -5.67
CA GLY A 311 1.15 36.12 -4.79
C GLY A 311 0.14 35.54 -3.80
N ASP A 312 0.36 34.30 -3.38
CA ASP A 312 -0.64 33.50 -2.64
C ASP A 312 -1.15 34.17 -1.34
N ARG A 313 -0.29 34.92 -0.63
CA ARG A 313 -0.70 35.68 0.57
C ARG A 313 -1.66 36.81 0.23
N SER A 314 -1.33 37.61 -0.78
CA SER A 314 -2.17 38.72 -1.24
C SER A 314 -3.47 38.22 -1.90
N PHE A 315 -3.39 37.11 -2.64
CA PHE A 315 -4.56 36.43 -3.19
C PHE A 315 -5.52 35.99 -2.08
N THR A 316 -4.97 35.36 -1.04
CA THR A 316 -5.75 34.88 0.11
C THR A 316 -6.44 36.05 0.80
N HIS A 317 -5.70 37.09 1.17
CA HIS A 317 -6.26 38.27 1.82
C HIS A 317 -7.41 38.90 1.02
N LYS A 318 -7.27 39.02 -0.31
CA LYS A 318 -8.31 39.58 -1.18
C LYS A 318 -9.56 38.69 -1.29
N ASN A 319 -9.40 37.38 -1.23
CA ASN A 319 -10.48 36.41 -1.48
C ASN A 319 -11.06 35.75 -0.23
N TRP A 320 -10.45 35.99 0.94
CA TRP A 320 -10.76 35.31 2.19
C TRP A 320 -12.24 35.41 2.54
N ASP A 321 -12.75 36.62 2.77
CA ASP A 321 -14.13 36.86 3.24
C ASP A 321 -15.16 36.23 2.31
N ARG A 322 -14.95 36.31 1.00
CA ARG A 322 -15.83 35.69 0.00
C ARG A 322 -15.81 34.16 0.11
N ALA A 323 -14.61 33.58 0.16
CA ALA A 323 -14.42 32.14 0.12
C ALA A 323 -14.85 31.47 1.42
N THR A 324 -14.64 32.12 2.57
CA THR A 324 -14.90 31.53 3.90
C THR A 324 -16.29 31.85 4.45
N LYS A 325 -17.06 32.75 3.81
CA LYS A 325 -18.40 33.20 4.26
C LYS A 325 -19.36 32.09 4.74
N LYS A 326 -19.31 30.91 4.12
CA LYS A 326 -20.24 29.80 4.41
C LYS A 326 -19.63 28.73 5.34
N TYR A 327 -18.35 28.84 5.68
CA TYR A 327 -17.67 27.89 6.55
C TYR A 327 -17.91 28.26 8.00
N ASN A 328 -18.26 27.28 8.83
CA ASN A 328 -18.27 27.47 10.26
C ASN A 328 -16.81 27.41 10.74
N LEU A 329 -16.32 28.53 11.26
CA LEU A 329 -14.96 28.72 11.75
C LEU A 329 -14.93 29.08 13.24
N ASP A 330 -16.04 28.88 13.97
CA ASP A 330 -16.23 29.30 15.37
C ASP A 330 -15.14 28.78 16.31
N PHE A 331 -14.54 27.64 15.97
CA PHE A 331 -13.45 27.01 16.72
C PHE A 331 -12.12 27.78 16.69
N LEU A 332 -12.01 28.83 15.88
CA LEU A 332 -10.88 29.76 15.85
C LEU A 332 -10.97 30.82 16.96
N SER A 333 -12.15 31.03 17.54
CA SER A 333 -12.41 32.10 18.53
C SER A 333 -11.91 31.81 19.97
N MET A 334 -11.10 30.79 20.20
CA MET A 334 -10.61 30.40 21.54
C MET A 334 -9.08 30.55 21.72
N GLN A 335 -8.46 31.55 21.10
CA GLN A 335 -7.06 31.93 21.39
C GLN A 335 -6.92 33.45 21.48
N GLU A 336 -7.60 34.04 22.47
CA GLU A 336 -7.10 35.24 23.14
C GLU A 336 -6.98 34.88 24.63
N THR A 337 -5.85 34.29 25.01
CA THR A 337 -5.37 34.37 26.39
C THR A 337 -3.92 34.80 26.31
N ASP A 338 -3.72 36.07 26.65
CA ASP A 338 -2.43 36.67 26.94
C ASP A 338 -1.69 35.89 28.04
N SER A 339 -0.35 35.87 27.89
CA SER A 339 0.69 35.76 28.92
C SER A 339 0.74 34.55 29.87
N ASP A 340 1.88 33.85 29.78
CA ASP A 340 2.75 33.30 30.84
C ASP A 340 2.12 32.43 31.95
N ASP A 341 2.50 31.14 32.04
CA ASP A 341 3.49 30.66 33.01
C ASP A 341 3.70 29.12 32.95
N GLU A 342 4.82 28.72 33.57
CA GLU A 342 5.56 27.45 33.61
C GLU A 342 4.86 26.11 33.97
N SER A 343 5.52 25.03 33.48
CA SER A 343 5.76 23.70 34.07
C SER A 343 4.69 22.98 34.92
N SER A 344 4.35 21.73 34.55
CA SER A 344 4.72 20.52 35.33
C SER A 344 4.15 19.22 34.74
N ASN A 345 5.00 18.19 34.74
CA ASN A 345 4.64 16.77 34.58
C ASN A 345 3.70 16.33 35.71
N GLU A 346 2.80 15.40 35.43
CA GLU A 346 2.54 14.29 36.37
C GLU A 346 1.88 13.09 35.67
N GLU A 347 2.48 11.92 35.91
CA GLU A 347 2.01 10.59 35.53
C GLU A 347 0.73 10.23 36.30
N SER A 348 -0.16 9.45 35.68
CA SER A 348 -1.07 8.59 36.46
C SER A 348 -1.16 7.21 35.81
N ASP A 349 -0.44 6.28 36.42
CA ASP A 349 -0.61 4.83 36.40
C ASP A 349 -1.94 4.44 37.06
N TYR A 350 -2.73 3.56 36.42
CA TYR A 350 -3.55 2.55 37.10
C TYR A 350 -4.04 1.47 36.11
N GLY A 351 -3.38 0.30 36.16
CA GLY A 351 -4.00 -1.02 36.38
C GLY A 351 -5.12 -1.55 35.47
N GLU A 352 -4.71 -2.46 34.57
CA GLU A 352 -5.22 -3.85 34.44
C GLU A 352 -6.74 -4.14 34.33
N SER A 353 -7.17 -4.63 33.16
CA SER A 353 -7.64 -6.03 32.98
C SER A 353 -7.83 -6.36 31.49
N ILE A 354 -7.48 -7.58 31.12
CA ILE A 354 -7.62 -8.17 29.79
C ILE A 354 -8.98 -8.88 29.73
N ASP A 355 -9.74 -8.65 28.66
CA ASP A 355 -10.73 -9.62 28.19
C ASP A 355 -10.58 -9.86 26.68
N ILE A 356 -10.47 -11.15 26.33
CA ILE A 356 -10.15 -11.70 25.01
C ILE A 356 -11.47 -12.07 24.33
N GLU A 357 -12.15 -11.13 23.69
CA GLU A 357 -13.01 -11.37 22.51
C GLU A 357 -13.60 -10.05 21.99
N SER A 358 -13.70 -9.92 20.67
CA SER A 358 -14.28 -8.81 19.90
C SER A 358 -13.44 -7.52 19.76
N SER A 359 -12.60 -7.48 18.71
CA SER A 359 -12.57 -6.40 17.71
C SER A 359 -11.36 -6.55 16.79
N ALA A 360 -11.43 -7.47 15.83
CA ALA A 360 -10.56 -7.39 14.65
C ALA A 360 -11.15 -6.37 13.67
N GLN A 361 -11.16 -5.10 14.10
CA GLN A 361 -11.40 -3.96 13.23
C GLN A 361 -10.08 -3.20 13.19
N GLU A 362 -9.16 -3.69 12.36
CA GLU A 362 -7.89 -3.02 12.14
C GLU A 362 -8.12 -1.77 11.27
N ASP A 363 -8.22 -0.63 11.96
CA ASP A 363 -7.99 0.69 11.40
C ASP A 363 -6.61 0.73 10.75
N ASN A 364 -6.58 0.78 9.42
CA ASN A 364 -5.35 1.00 8.66
C ASN A 364 -5.02 2.50 8.61
N ASP A 365 -4.30 2.96 9.63
CA ASP A 365 -3.56 4.22 9.60
C ASP A 365 -2.23 4.03 8.86
N GLU A 366 -2.29 3.95 7.53
CA GLU A 366 -1.13 4.22 6.68
C GLU A 366 -1.53 5.27 5.64
N ASP A 367 -1.40 6.56 5.96
CA ASP A 367 -1.23 7.62 4.96
C ASP A 367 -0.75 8.94 5.60
N LYS A 368 0.57 9.14 5.65
CA LYS A 368 1.21 10.48 5.60
C LYS A 368 2.42 10.45 4.66
N ILE A 369 2.58 11.58 3.97
CA ILE A 369 3.20 11.86 2.67
C ILE A 369 4.76 11.85 2.71
N GLU A 370 5.45 11.46 1.62
CA GLU A 370 6.25 12.39 0.78
C GLU A 370 7.23 11.71 -0.22
N ARG A 371 7.40 12.38 -1.36
CA ARG A 371 7.98 12.01 -2.66
C ARG A 371 9.49 11.75 -2.74
N GLY A 372 10.20 11.64 -1.62
CA GLY A 372 11.49 10.93 -1.59
C GLY A 372 11.32 9.40 -1.58
N LYS A 373 10.11 8.93 -1.26
CA LYS A 373 9.84 7.55 -0.87
C LYS A 373 9.47 6.57 -1.97
N SER A 374 9.57 6.86 -3.28
CA SER A 374 9.47 5.75 -4.26
C SER A 374 10.79 4.96 -4.32
N ARG A 375 11.92 5.68 -4.24
CA ARG A 375 13.26 5.10 -4.05
C ARG A 375 13.43 4.59 -2.62
N LEU A 376 12.98 5.33 -1.60
CA LEU A 376 12.98 4.85 -0.21
C LEU A 376 11.91 3.78 0.10
N LYS A 377 10.78 3.64 -0.62
CA LYS A 377 9.86 2.48 -0.50
C LYS A 377 10.40 1.27 -1.23
N LYS A 378 11.01 1.43 -2.41
CA LYS A 378 11.80 0.35 -3.02
C LYS A 378 12.97 -0.02 -2.12
N GLN A 379 13.67 0.92 -1.50
CA GLN A 379 14.70 0.66 -0.50
C GLN A 379 14.14 0.18 0.84
N LYS A 380 12.92 0.52 1.25
CA LYS A 380 12.28 0.05 2.49
C LYS A 380 11.76 -1.36 2.29
N VAL A 381 11.09 -1.67 1.18
CA VAL A 381 10.78 -3.05 0.77
C VAL A 381 12.05 -3.84 0.51
N LYS A 382 13.09 -3.24 -0.07
CA LYS A 382 14.40 -3.90 -0.25
C LYS A 382 15.11 -4.08 1.10
N LYS A 383 15.01 -3.13 2.05
CA LYS A 383 15.51 -3.21 3.44
C LYS A 383 14.68 -4.14 4.30
N GLU A 384 13.38 -4.30 4.07
CA GLU A 384 12.46 -5.23 4.73
C GLU A 384 12.65 -6.63 4.16
N CYS A 385 12.83 -6.77 2.84
CA CYS A 385 13.31 -7.99 2.21
C CYS A 385 14.73 -8.31 2.67
N GLN A 386 15.60 -7.32 2.90
CA GLN A 386 16.97 -7.52 3.35
C GLN A 386 17.04 -7.79 4.86
N ALA A 387 16.13 -7.24 5.65
CA ALA A 387 15.90 -7.56 7.06
C ALA A 387 15.25 -8.93 7.19
N MET A 388 14.31 -9.31 6.31
CA MET A 388 13.80 -10.67 6.19
C MET A 388 14.86 -11.63 5.66
N LYS A 389 15.77 -11.20 4.76
CA LYS A 389 16.93 -11.99 4.31
C LYS A 389 17.90 -12.24 5.48
N LEU A 390 18.31 -11.21 6.21
CA LEU A 390 19.18 -11.29 7.38
C LEU A 390 18.52 -12.05 8.53
N ASN A 391 17.21 -11.90 8.72
CA ASN A 391 16.47 -12.66 9.71
C ASN A 391 16.34 -14.12 9.28
N LEU A 392 15.82 -14.49 8.11
CA LEU A 392 15.73 -15.91 7.67
C LEU A 392 17.09 -16.62 7.78
N THR A 393 18.16 -15.91 7.44
CA THR A 393 19.55 -16.34 7.65
C THR A 393 19.84 -16.66 9.11
N ALA A 394 19.69 -15.69 10.03
CA ALA A 394 19.88 -15.91 11.46
C ALA A 394 18.86 -16.90 12.06
N MET A 395 17.70 -17.06 11.43
CA MET A 395 16.58 -17.92 11.85
C MET A 395 16.83 -19.38 11.50
N LEU A 396 17.38 -19.67 10.31
CA LEU A 396 17.81 -21.02 9.91
C LEU A 396 18.90 -21.53 10.85
N TRP A 397 19.83 -20.65 11.25
CA TRP A 397 20.88 -20.98 12.22
C TRP A 397 20.35 -21.19 13.66
N LYS A 398 19.27 -20.51 14.06
CA LYS A 398 18.61 -20.71 15.37
C LYS A 398 17.75 -21.97 15.47
N LEU A 399 17.44 -22.62 14.35
CA LEU A 399 16.67 -23.87 14.31
C LEU A 399 17.55 -25.12 14.48
N ILE A 400 18.87 -24.95 14.53
CA ILE A 400 19.83 -26.01 14.82
C ILE A 400 19.88 -26.20 16.35
N PRO A 401 19.56 -27.40 16.89
CA PRO A 401 19.88 -27.69 18.29
C PRO A 401 21.41 -27.65 18.40
N LEU A 402 21.95 -26.69 19.15
CA LEU A 402 23.35 -26.72 19.56
C LEU A 402 23.49 -27.87 20.58
N GLY A 403 23.60 -29.09 20.07
CA GLY A 403 24.08 -30.23 20.85
C GLY A 403 25.54 -29.98 21.20
N LYS A 404 25.83 -29.92 22.50
CA LYS A 404 27.18 -30.16 23.01
C LYS A 404 27.52 -31.63 22.88
#